data_AF-A0A9D7CRA0-F1
#
_entry.id   AF-A0A9D7CRA0-F1
#
_cell.length_a   1.000
_cell.length_b   1.000
_cell.length_c   1.000
_cell.angle_alpha   90.00
_cell.angle_beta   90.00
_cell.angle_gamma   90.00
#
_symmetry.space_group_name_H-M   'P 1'
#
loop_
_entity.id
_entity.type
_entity.pdbx_description
1 polymer ?
#
loop_
_entity_poly.entity_id
_entity_poly.type
_entity_poly.pdbx_seq_one_letter_code
_entity_poly.pdbx_strand_id
1 'polypeptide(L)'
;MRLPTHRAPTSPGEVLLEEWLQPMKLTQLALAKKMSVDIQLVNGIVNGRRCVTAKTARLLAKVLKTTPEFWLNAQMAVNLWHAQQGVVDERRRKSA
;
A
#
# COMPACT_ATOMS: atom_id res chain seq x y z
N MET A 1 -12.18 -8.14 -9.36
CA MET A 1 -12.07 -7.00 -8.43
C MET A 1 -13.10 -5.94 -8.82
N ARG A 2 -13.89 -5.41 -7.87
CA ARG A 2 -14.93 -4.39 -8.14
C ARG A 2 -14.50 -3.06 -7.52
N LEU A 3 -14.50 -1.99 -8.30
CA LEU A 3 -14.23 -0.63 -7.79
C LEU A 3 -15.46 -0.07 -7.09
N PRO A 4 -15.32 0.70 -6.00
CA PRO A 4 -16.43 1.43 -5.43
C PRO A 4 -16.96 2.47 -6.42
N THR A 5 -18.28 2.63 -6.52
CA THR A 5 -18.93 3.52 -7.49
C THR A 5 -19.04 4.97 -7.02
N HIS A 6 -19.03 5.22 -5.71
CA HIS A 6 -19.30 6.55 -5.13
C HIS A 6 -18.20 7.06 -4.19
N ARG A 7 -17.10 6.33 -4.01
CA ARG A 7 -15.98 6.75 -3.14
C ARG A 7 -14.64 6.27 -3.67
N ALA A 8 -13.57 6.94 -3.25
CA ALA A 8 -12.22 6.45 -3.51
C ALA A 8 -12.03 5.05 -2.88
N PRO A 9 -11.34 4.12 -3.56
CA PRO A 9 -10.98 2.85 -2.96
C PRO A 9 -10.01 3.06 -1.81
N THR A 10 -10.12 2.23 -0.77
CA THR A 10 -9.17 2.24 0.33
C THR A 10 -7.78 1.91 -0.19
N SER A 11 -6.80 2.74 0.13
CA SER A 11 -5.43 2.56 -0.33
C SER A 11 -4.73 1.41 0.40
N PRO A 12 -3.71 0.78 -0.22
CA PRO A 12 -2.88 -0.21 0.49
C PRO A 12 -2.27 0.33 1.79
N GLY A 13 -1.98 1.63 1.86
CA GLY A 13 -1.44 2.29 3.04
C GLY A 13 -2.42 2.35 4.20
N GLU A 14 -3.66 2.76 3.92
CA GLU A 14 -4.75 2.78 4.90
C GLU A 14 -5.08 1.35 5.35
N VAL A 15 -5.19 0.41 4.42
CA VAL A 15 -5.40 -1.02 4.73
C VAL A 15 -4.29 -1.55 5.65
N LEU A 16 -3.03 -1.25 5.35
CA LEU A 16 -1.89 -1.65 6.18
C LEU A 16 -1.97 -1.05 7.60
N LEU A 17 -2.34 0.21 7.71
CA LEU A 17 -2.40 0.92 8.98
C LEU A 17 -3.53 0.38 9.87
N GLU A 18 -4.74 0.34 9.34
CA GLU A 18 -5.96 0.05 10.09
C GLU A 18 -6.12 -1.43 10.41
N GLU A 19 -5.74 -2.33 9.49
CA GLU A 19 -6.00 -3.77 9.65
C GLU A 19 -4.81 -4.51 10.29
N TRP A 20 -3.59 -3.96 10.25
CA TRP A 20 -2.40 -4.61 10.81
C TRP A 20 -1.67 -3.76 11.84
N LEU A 21 -1.22 -2.54 11.49
CA LEU A 21 -0.34 -1.78 12.38
C LEU A 21 -1.05 -1.37 13.69
N GLN A 22 -2.25 -0.81 13.62
CA GLN A 22 -3.00 -0.43 14.83
C GLN A 22 -3.42 -1.63 15.68
N PRO A 23 -4.08 -2.68 15.13
CA PRO A 23 -4.55 -3.80 15.94
C PRO A 23 -3.41 -4.57 16.60
N MET A 24 -2.27 -4.70 15.92
CA MET A 24 -1.08 -5.37 16.44
C MET A 24 -0.19 -4.47 17.30
N LYS A 25 -0.55 -3.18 17.48
CA LYS A 25 0.30 -2.14 18.10
C LYS A 25 1.72 -2.13 17.53
N LEU A 26 1.84 -2.37 16.22
CA LEU A 26 3.11 -2.49 15.52
C LEU A 26 3.49 -1.12 14.94
N THR A 27 4.70 -0.66 15.24
CA THR A 27 5.21 0.59 14.64
C THR A 27 5.65 0.37 13.19
N GLN A 28 5.60 1.42 12.38
CA GLN A 28 6.12 1.38 11.00
C GLN A 28 7.61 0.99 10.95
N LEU A 29 8.40 1.43 11.93
CA LEU A 29 9.80 1.02 12.10
C LEU A 29 9.94 -0.48 12.35
N ALA A 30 9.10 -1.05 13.22
CA ALA A 30 9.13 -2.48 13.53
C ALA A 30 8.75 -3.32 12.31
N LEU A 31 7.75 -2.86 11.52
CA LEU A 31 7.42 -3.49 10.25
C LEU A 31 8.58 -3.40 9.23
N ALA A 32 9.19 -2.22 9.08
CA ALA A 32 10.33 -2.03 8.18
C ALA A 32 11.50 -2.96 8.52
N LYS A 33 11.80 -3.12 9.82
CA LYS A 33 12.80 -4.10 10.31
C LYS A 33 12.43 -5.54 9.94
N LYS A 34 11.18 -5.96 10.16
CA LYS A 34 10.69 -7.31 9.79
C LYS A 34 10.74 -7.57 8.27
N MET A 35 10.54 -6.53 7.47
CA MET A 35 10.63 -6.59 6.02
C MET A 35 12.07 -6.46 5.49
N SER A 36 13.04 -6.11 6.34
CA SER A 36 14.41 -5.77 5.96
C SER A 36 14.49 -4.67 4.90
N VAL A 37 13.73 -3.59 5.10
CA VAL A 37 13.67 -2.40 4.22
C VAL A 37 13.84 -1.12 5.02
N ASP A 38 14.11 -0.03 4.31
CA ASP A 38 14.17 1.32 4.88
C ASP A 38 12.79 1.77 5.41
N ILE A 39 12.75 2.46 6.55
CA ILE A 39 11.52 2.98 7.16
C ILE A 39 10.75 3.92 6.23
N GLN A 40 11.44 4.69 5.38
CA GLN A 40 10.83 5.59 4.41
C GLN A 40 9.97 4.85 3.38
N LEU A 41 10.27 3.57 3.12
CA LEU A 41 9.42 2.74 2.26
C LEU A 41 8.07 2.50 2.93
N VAL A 42 8.05 2.04 4.18
CA VAL A 42 6.81 1.76 4.92
C VAL A 42 6.04 3.06 5.19
N ASN A 43 6.72 4.11 5.61
CA ASN A 43 6.13 5.44 5.85
C ASN A 43 5.53 6.04 4.57
N GLY A 44 6.21 5.87 3.44
CA GLY A 44 5.71 6.28 2.13
C GLY A 44 4.42 5.54 1.75
N ILE A 45 4.34 4.24 2.03
CA ILE A 45 3.14 3.44 1.73
C ILE A 45 1.98 3.84 2.61
N VAL A 46 2.18 3.92 3.94
CA VAL A 46 1.12 4.28 4.89
C VAL A 46 0.53 5.65 4.58
N ASN A 47 1.36 6.63 4.22
CA ASN A 47 0.89 7.97 3.85
C ASN A 47 0.41 8.09 2.40
N GLY A 48 0.32 6.99 1.65
CA GLY A 48 -0.07 7.01 0.23
C GLY A 48 0.89 7.78 -0.68
N ARG A 49 2.12 8.05 -0.24
CA ARG A 49 3.19 8.73 -1.01
C ARG A 49 4.02 7.77 -1.87
N ARG A 50 3.95 6.46 -1.61
CA ARG A 50 4.56 5.41 -2.42
C ARG A 50 3.57 4.31 -2.77
N CYS A 51 3.67 3.82 -4.00
CA CYS A 51 2.87 2.69 -4.46
C CYS A 51 3.45 1.36 -3.96
N VAL A 52 2.57 0.37 -3.78
CA VAL A 52 2.97 -1.00 -3.53
C VAL A 52 3.34 -1.68 -4.85
N THR A 53 4.62 -2.00 -5.01
CA THR A 53 5.16 -2.78 -6.14
C THR A 53 5.06 -4.29 -5.87
N ALA A 54 5.27 -5.13 -6.88
CA ALA A 54 5.31 -6.58 -6.72
C ALA A 54 6.37 -7.04 -5.68
N LYS A 55 7.54 -6.40 -5.65
CA LYS A 55 8.58 -6.66 -4.64
C LYS A 55 8.07 -6.36 -3.24
N THR A 56 7.44 -5.21 -3.05
CA THR A 56 6.90 -4.80 -1.74
C THR A 56 5.72 -5.67 -1.30
N ALA A 57 4.81 -6.00 -2.21
CA ALA A 57 3.68 -6.89 -1.96
C ALA A 57 4.14 -8.26 -1.44
N ARG A 58 5.19 -8.83 -2.05
CA ARG A 58 5.79 -10.09 -1.59
C ARG A 58 6.37 -9.98 -0.17
N LEU A 59 7.02 -8.87 0.16
CA LEU A 59 7.56 -8.64 1.51
C LEU A 59 6.45 -8.48 2.55
N LEU A 60 5.41 -7.72 2.24
CA LEU A 60 4.23 -7.57 3.11
C LEU A 60 3.53 -8.91 3.33
N ALA A 61 3.29 -9.67 2.26
CA ALA A 61 2.69 -11.00 2.32
C ALA A 61 3.45 -11.94 3.26
N LYS A 62 4.78 -12.00 3.14
CA LYS A 62 5.63 -12.84 3.99
C LYS A 62 5.54 -12.47 5.48
N VAL A 63 5.56 -11.18 5.80
CA VAL A 63 5.57 -10.69 7.19
C VAL A 63 4.19 -10.75 7.83
N LEU A 64 3.14 -10.39 7.09
CA LEU A 64 1.78 -10.22 7.59
C LEU A 64 0.89 -11.45 7.36
N LYS A 65 1.44 -12.53 6.79
CA LYS A 65 0.72 -13.78 6.48
C LYS A 65 -0.49 -13.55 5.58
N THR A 66 -0.28 -12.74 4.55
CA THR A 66 -1.26 -12.44 3.49
C THR A 66 -0.72 -12.91 2.13
N THR A 67 -1.42 -12.60 1.04
CA THR A 67 -0.95 -12.91 -0.32
C THR A 67 -0.43 -11.64 -1.02
N PRO A 68 0.57 -11.74 -1.91
CA PRO A 68 1.01 -10.59 -2.70
C PRO A 68 -0.13 -9.96 -3.53
N GLU A 69 -1.02 -10.80 -4.06
CA GLU A 69 -2.17 -10.41 -4.87
C GLU A 69 -3.12 -9.51 -4.10
N PHE A 70 -3.33 -9.75 -2.80
CA PHE A 70 -4.15 -8.89 -1.95
C PHE A 70 -3.68 -7.43 -2.02
N TRP A 71 -2.38 -7.20 -1.84
CA TRP A 71 -1.80 -5.86 -1.85
C TRP A 71 -1.77 -5.23 -3.25
N LEU A 72 -1.47 -6.04 -4.27
CA LEU A 72 -1.45 -5.58 -5.66
C LEU A 72 -2.86 -5.20 -6.14
N ASN A 73 -3.88 -5.95 -5.73
CA ASN A 73 -5.27 -5.64 -6.00
C ASN A 73 -5.66 -4.29 -5.38
N ALA A 74 -5.35 -4.07 -4.09
CA ALA A 74 -5.60 -2.78 -3.45
C ALA A 74 -4.91 -1.61 -4.18
N GLN A 75 -3.66 -1.80 -4.63
CA GLN A 75 -2.95 -0.79 -5.42
C GLN A 75 -3.62 -0.56 -6.78
N MET A 76 -4.02 -1.63 -7.46
CA MET A 76 -4.70 -1.56 -8.75
C MET A 76 -6.04 -0.83 -8.64
N ALA A 77 -6.78 -1.02 -7.55
CA ALA A 77 -8.00 -0.27 -7.24
C ALA A 77 -7.77 1.24 -7.36
N VAL A 78 -6.78 1.70 -6.60
CA VAL A 78 -6.41 3.10 -6.47
C VAL A 78 -5.93 3.66 -7.81
N ASN A 79 -5.10 2.90 -8.52
CA ASN A 79 -4.59 3.30 -9.83
C ASN A 79 -5.74 3.49 -10.84
N LEU A 80 -6.67 2.54 -10.90
CA LEU A 80 -7.82 2.62 -11.80
C LEU A 80 -8.75 3.78 -11.44
N TRP A 81 -8.99 4.00 -10.14
CA TRP A 81 -9.81 5.13 -9.69
C TRP A 81 -9.19 6.48 -10.09
N HIS A 82 -7.89 6.71 -9.87
CA HIS A 82 -7.24 7.95 -10.32
C HIS A 82 -7.28 8.12 -11.84
N ALA A 83 -7.06 7.04 -12.58
CA ALA A 83 -7.12 7.07 -14.05
C ALA A 83 -8.52 7.49 -14.55
N GLN A 84 -9.59 7.01 -13.90
CA GLN A 84 -10.97 7.40 -14.23
C GLN A 84 -11.28 8.86 -13.89
N GLN A 85 -10.68 9.41 -12.84
CA GLN A 85 -10.87 10.81 -12.45
C GLN A 85 -10.02 11.80 -13.27
N GLY A 86 -9.22 11.32 -14.23
CA GLY A 86 -8.27 12.17 -14.97
C GLY A 86 -7.15 12.74 -14.09
N VAL A 87 -6.98 12.21 -12.88
CA VAL A 87 -5.91 12.61 -11.96
C VAL A 87 -4.65 11.89 -12.41
N VAL A 88 -3.70 12.63 -12.98
CA VAL A 88 -2.38 12.10 -13.29
C VAL A 88 -1.74 11.68 -11.96
N ASP A 89 -1.46 10.38 -11.82
CA ASP A 89 -0.86 9.85 -10.60
C ASP A 89 0.61 10.29 -10.47
N GLU A 90 0.82 11.49 -9.92
CA GLU A 90 2.14 12.09 -9.72
C GLU A 90 3.05 11.26 -8.80
N ARG A 91 2.48 10.28 -8.07
CA ARG A 91 3.24 9.32 -7.23
C ARG A 91 4.27 8.53 -8.03
N ARG A 92 4.03 8.28 -9.33
CA ARG A 92 4.98 7.57 -10.20
C ARG A 92 6.29 8.35 -10.44
N ARG A 93 6.30 9.68 -10.31
CA ARG A 93 7.47 10.51 -10.66
C ARG A 93 8.57 10.55 -9.60
N LYS A 94 8.29 10.23 -8.33
CA LYS A 94 9.25 10.41 -7.21
C LYS A 94 9.95 9.13 -6.72
N SER A 95 9.89 8.05 -7.51
CA SER A 95 10.49 6.75 -7.15
C SER A 95 11.57 6.28 -8.12
N ALA A 96 12.05 7.15 -9.02
CA ALA A 96 13.24 6.93 -9.85
C ALA A 96 14.50 7.45 -9.14
#